data_AF-A0A7Y9K348-F1
#
_entry.id   AF-A0A7Y9K348-F1
#
_cell.length_a   1.000
_cell.length_b   1.000
_cell.length_c   1.000
_cell.angle_alpha   90.00
_cell.angle_beta   90.00
_cell.angle_gamma   90.00
#
_symmetry.space_group_name_H-M   'P 1'
#
loop_
_entity.id
_entity.type
_entity.pdbx_description
1 polymer ?
#
loop_
_entity_poly.entity_id
_entity_poly.type
_entity_poly.pdbx_seq_one_letter_code
_entity_poly.pdbx_strand_id
1 'polypeptide(L)'
;MSFGNGAGGSSEFKRQPNNAQACIPAAMVHHERPNLHNANQWSISRVILTVIGMIGLGIFFLVLYGLLHPNPAAEALRNSKAAVEFHLKDAGSAEYRNLRVYSMNAGRLVVCGEVNSRNSFGAMAGYVRFIGVNAGEAVVETDMVDRTSFDGLWATRGCTGSTGDLVMAE
;
A
#
# COMPACT_ATOMS: atom_id res chain seq x y z
N MET A 1 -29.46 -21.43 -119.08
CA MET A 1 -28.20 -21.58 -118.32
C MET A 1 -28.26 -20.66 -117.11
N SER A 2 -28.09 -21.28 -115.94
CA SER A 2 -27.65 -20.74 -114.66
C SER A 2 -28.52 -19.83 -113.76
N PHE A 3 -28.40 -20.21 -112.49
CA PHE A 3 -28.63 -19.59 -111.19
C PHE A 3 -30.06 -19.38 -110.67
N GLY A 4 -30.32 -20.08 -109.56
CA GLY A 4 -31.50 -19.96 -108.73
C GLY A 4 -31.35 -18.91 -107.64
N ASN A 5 -32.50 -18.38 -107.23
CA ASN A 5 -32.78 -17.63 -106.01
C ASN A 5 -33.90 -18.36 -105.28
N GLY A 6 -33.86 -18.38 -103.95
CA GLY A 6 -34.94 -18.89 -103.13
C GLY A 6 -34.98 -18.19 -101.79
N ALA A 7 -35.85 -17.19 -101.67
CA ALA A 7 -36.20 -16.53 -100.43
C ALA A 7 -37.69 -16.17 -100.42
N GLY A 8 -38.32 -16.28 -99.25
CA GLY A 8 -39.54 -15.55 -98.90
C GLY A 8 -40.76 -16.42 -98.61
N GLY A 9 -41.23 -16.39 -97.35
CA GLY A 9 -42.52 -16.93 -96.96
C GLY A 9 -42.79 -16.85 -95.46
N SER A 10 -43.47 -15.78 -95.04
CA SER A 10 -43.99 -15.52 -93.69
C SER A 10 -45.50 -15.74 -93.61
N SER A 11 -46.01 -16.33 -92.53
CA SER A 11 -47.31 -16.09 -91.81
C SER A 11 -47.72 -17.35 -91.03
N GLU A 12 -47.76 -17.32 -89.69
CA GLU A 12 -48.87 -16.91 -88.82
C GLU A 12 -49.77 -18.09 -88.39
N PHE A 13 -49.65 -18.54 -87.13
CA PHE A 13 -50.63 -19.42 -86.47
C PHE A 13 -50.81 -19.04 -84.99
N LYS A 14 -52.07 -18.91 -84.57
CA LYS A 14 -52.58 -18.30 -83.34
C LYS A 14 -52.72 -19.29 -82.15
N ARG A 15 -52.44 -18.75 -80.95
CA ARG A 15 -53.08 -18.90 -79.60
C ARG A 15 -53.13 -20.25 -78.82
N GLN A 16 -52.43 -20.20 -77.66
CA GLN A 16 -52.84 -20.47 -76.24
C GLN A 16 -53.21 -21.92 -75.80
N PRO A 17 -53.01 -22.35 -74.53
CA PRO A 17 -53.15 -21.54 -73.29
C PRO A 17 -52.10 -21.73 -72.16
N ASN A 18 -51.92 -20.64 -71.40
CA ASN A 18 -51.89 -20.54 -69.94
C ASN A 18 -51.24 -21.69 -69.16
N ASN A 19 -49.96 -21.53 -68.77
CA ASN A 19 -49.46 -22.15 -67.54
C ASN A 19 -48.93 -21.05 -66.62
N ALA A 20 -49.54 -20.96 -65.44
CA ALA A 20 -49.34 -19.93 -64.46
C ALA A 20 -47.91 -19.98 -63.89
N GLN A 21 -47.04 -19.10 -64.39
CA GLN A 21 -45.85 -18.72 -63.65
C GLN A 21 -46.28 -17.71 -62.60
N ALA A 22 -46.61 -18.24 -61.42
CA ALA A 22 -46.85 -17.49 -60.22
C ALA A 22 -45.64 -16.57 -59.97
N CYS A 23 -45.88 -15.25 -60.00
CA CYS A 23 -44.99 -14.26 -59.43
C CYS A 23 -44.88 -14.53 -57.93
N ILE A 24 -43.82 -15.22 -57.50
CA ILE A 24 -43.44 -15.27 -56.10
C ILE A 24 -42.92 -13.86 -55.76
N PRO A 25 -43.48 -13.15 -54.78
CA PRO A 25 -42.90 -11.88 -54.35
C PRO A 25 -41.49 -12.16 -53.83
N ALA A 26 -40.50 -11.41 -54.32
CA ALA A 26 -39.16 -11.41 -53.77
C ALA A 26 -39.28 -11.07 -52.28
N ALA A 27 -39.26 -12.10 -51.43
CA ALA A 27 -39.20 -11.95 -50.00
C ALA A 27 -37.88 -11.22 -49.69
N MET A 28 -38.02 -10.01 -49.15
CA MET A 28 -36.94 -9.22 -48.58
C MET A 28 -36.20 -10.07 -47.54
N VAL A 29 -35.06 -10.63 -47.93
CA VAL A 29 -34.15 -11.30 -47.00
C VAL A 29 -33.52 -10.22 -46.13
N HIS A 30 -34.07 -10.03 -44.94
CA HIS A 30 -33.42 -9.26 -43.89
C HIS A 30 -32.13 -10.00 -43.49
N HIS A 31 -30.99 -9.57 -44.05
CA HIS A 31 -29.70 -9.90 -43.48
C HIS A 31 -29.59 -9.18 -42.12
N GLU A 32 -29.87 -9.90 -41.04
CA GLU A 32 -29.43 -9.49 -39.71
C GLU A 32 -27.91 -9.34 -39.74
N ARG A 33 -27.43 -8.11 -39.55
CA ARG A 33 -26.00 -7.90 -39.35
C ARG A 33 -25.64 -8.56 -38.01
N PRO A 34 -24.67 -9.50 -37.97
CA PRO A 34 -24.24 -10.06 -36.70
C PRO A 34 -23.69 -8.92 -35.83
N ASN A 35 -24.30 -8.74 -34.64
CA ASN A 35 -23.88 -7.76 -33.66
C ASN A 35 -22.40 -7.98 -33.31
N LEU A 36 -21.52 -7.03 -33.66
CA LEU A 36 -20.06 -7.11 -33.49
C LEU A 36 -19.59 -6.95 -32.02
N HIS A 37 -20.51 -6.99 -31.05
CA HIS A 37 -20.26 -6.63 -29.65
C HIS A 37 -19.92 -7.81 -28.74
N ASN A 38 -19.97 -9.04 -29.27
CA ASN A 38 -20.02 -10.29 -28.48
C ASN A 38 -18.77 -11.18 -28.60
N ALA A 39 -17.87 -10.95 -29.57
CA ALA A 39 -16.67 -11.77 -29.75
C ALA A 39 -15.50 -11.43 -28.78
N ASN A 40 -15.54 -10.26 -28.17
CA ASN A 40 -14.47 -9.65 -27.39
C ASN A 40 -14.85 -9.38 -25.91
N GLN A 41 -16.13 -9.56 -25.56
CA GLN A 41 -16.68 -9.48 -24.19
C GLN A 41 -15.98 -10.44 -23.21
N TRP A 42 -15.73 -11.69 -23.64
CA TRP A 42 -15.10 -12.71 -22.80
C TRP A 42 -13.60 -12.46 -22.56
N SER A 43 -12.94 -11.71 -23.44
CA SER A 43 -11.51 -11.40 -23.32
C SER A 43 -11.27 -10.23 -22.35
N ILE A 44 -12.09 -9.18 -22.44
CA ILE A 44 -11.98 -7.99 -21.59
C ILE A 44 -12.30 -8.34 -20.12
N SER A 45 -13.33 -9.16 -19.88
CA SER A 45 -13.71 -9.55 -18.52
C SER A 45 -12.60 -10.33 -17.78
N ARG A 46 -11.88 -11.20 -18.50
CA ARG A 46 -10.74 -11.94 -17.93
C ARG A 46 -9.56 -11.02 -17.60
N VAL A 47 -9.26 -10.04 -18.45
CA VAL A 47 -8.20 -9.06 -18.21
C VAL A 47 -8.52 -8.17 -17.01
N ILE A 48 -9.77 -7.74 -16.86
CA ILE A 48 -10.17 -6.90 -15.72
C ILE A 48 -10.03 -7.67 -14.40
N LEU A 49 -10.48 -8.92 -14.35
CA LEU A 49 -10.39 -9.75 -13.14
C LEU A 49 -8.94 -10.03 -12.72
N THR A 50 -8.03 -10.25 -13.67
CA THR A 50 -6.60 -10.47 -13.34
C THR A 50 -5.95 -9.18 -12.85
N VAL A 51 -6.26 -8.04 -13.45
CA VAL A 51 -5.73 -6.74 -13.03
C VAL A 51 -6.20 -6.38 -11.62
N ILE A 52 -7.50 -6.53 -11.33
CA ILE A 52 -8.05 -6.30 -9.98
C ILE A 52 -7.40 -7.26 -8.97
N GLY A 53 -7.20 -8.52 -9.33
CA GLY A 53 -6.51 -9.50 -8.49
C GLY A 53 -5.07 -9.11 -8.17
N MET A 54 -4.31 -8.65 -9.16
CA MET A 54 -2.92 -8.21 -8.94
C MET A 54 -2.82 -6.93 -8.11
N ILE A 55 -3.73 -5.97 -8.33
CA ILE A 55 -3.79 -4.76 -7.51
C ILE A 55 -4.17 -5.14 -6.06
N GLY A 56 -5.16 -6.01 -5.88
CA GLY A 56 -5.57 -6.50 -4.56
C GLY A 56 -4.44 -7.24 -3.83
N LEU A 57 -3.71 -8.11 -4.52
CA LEU A 57 -2.55 -8.81 -3.99
C LEU A 57 -1.42 -7.83 -3.62
N GLY A 58 -1.15 -6.84 -4.48
CA GLY A 58 -0.13 -5.81 -4.22
C GLY A 58 -0.47 -4.95 -3.00
N ILE A 59 -1.72 -4.48 -2.90
CA ILE A 59 -2.19 -3.72 -1.73
C ILE A 59 -2.13 -4.59 -0.47
N PHE A 60 -2.53 -5.85 -0.57
CA PHE A 60 -2.44 -6.80 0.55
C PHE A 60 -1.00 -6.96 1.02
N PHE A 61 -0.03 -7.12 0.12
CA PHE A 61 1.39 -7.20 0.47
C PHE A 61 1.92 -5.90 1.07
N LEU A 62 1.52 -4.72 0.57
CA LEU A 62 1.92 -3.43 1.15
C LEU A 62 1.39 -3.26 2.57
N VAL A 63 0.11 -3.56 2.80
CA VAL A 63 -0.49 -3.51 4.14
C VAL A 63 0.17 -4.53 5.05
N LEU A 64 0.37 -5.77 4.58
CA LEU A 64 1.02 -6.83 5.34
C LEU A 64 2.46 -6.43 5.72
N TYR A 65 3.22 -5.84 4.80
CA TYR A 65 4.58 -5.38 5.05
C TYR A 65 4.63 -4.28 6.12
N GLY A 66 3.72 -3.30 6.05
CA GLY A 66 3.60 -2.25 7.07
C GLY A 66 3.19 -2.78 8.45
N LEU A 67 2.36 -3.82 8.49
CA LEU A 67 1.99 -4.50 9.74
C LEU A 67 3.11 -5.40 10.29
N LEU A 68 3.94 -6.00 9.42
CA LEU A 68 5.01 -6.90 9.82
C LEU A 68 6.28 -6.19 10.31
N HIS A 69 6.52 -4.93 9.92
CA HIS A 69 7.73 -4.20 10.27
C HIS A 69 7.40 -3.10 11.29
N PRO A 70 7.49 -3.39 12.60
CA PRO A 70 7.23 -2.39 13.64
C PRO A 70 8.24 -1.24 13.54
N ASN A 71 7.79 -0.03 13.89
CA ASN A 71 8.66 1.15 13.91
C ASN A 71 9.77 0.95 14.96
N PRO A 72 11.06 0.93 14.55
CA PRO A 72 12.17 0.69 15.47
C PRO A 72 12.30 1.79 16.53
N ALA A 73 11.86 3.01 16.26
CA ALA A 73 11.86 4.09 17.26
C ALA A 73 10.81 3.87 18.35
N ALA A 74 9.62 3.39 17.98
CA ALA A 74 8.59 3.05 18.95
C ALA A 74 9.05 1.89 19.85
N GLU A 75 9.74 0.90 19.27
CA GLU A 75 10.36 -0.19 20.03
C GLU A 75 11.47 0.29 20.97
N ALA A 76 12.42 1.08 20.47
CA ALA A 76 13.49 1.65 21.28
C ALA A 76 12.94 2.47 22.46
N LEU A 77 11.87 3.24 22.22
CA LEU A 77 11.18 4.00 23.27
C LEU A 77 10.54 3.10 24.32
N ARG A 78 9.83 2.04 23.91
CA ARG A 78 9.23 1.07 24.85
C ARG A 78 10.30 0.36 25.68
N ASN A 79 11.33 -0.16 25.03
CA ASN A 79 12.42 -0.87 25.71
C ASN A 79 13.19 0.05 26.66
N SER A 80 13.40 1.31 26.29
CA SER A 80 14.05 2.30 27.15
C SER A 80 13.18 2.66 28.36
N LYS A 81 11.86 2.81 28.19
CA LYS A 81 10.95 3.04 29.33
C LYS A 81 10.97 1.88 30.31
N ALA A 82 10.83 0.66 29.80
CA ALA A 82 10.90 -0.55 30.63
C ALA A 82 12.26 -0.67 31.35
N ALA A 83 13.36 -0.33 30.68
CA ALA A 83 14.67 -0.28 31.29
C ALA A 83 14.74 0.75 32.43
N VAL A 84 14.26 1.97 32.19
CA VAL A 84 14.20 3.05 33.20
C VAL A 84 13.36 2.65 34.40
N GLU A 85 12.23 1.96 34.20
CA GLU A 85 11.33 1.52 35.27
C GLU A 85 12.05 0.66 36.33
N PHE A 86 13.06 -0.13 35.96
CA PHE A 86 13.86 -0.91 36.91
C PHE A 86 14.69 -0.04 37.88
N HIS A 87 14.96 1.21 37.51
CA HIS A 87 15.71 2.15 38.33
C HIS A 87 14.80 2.96 39.27
N LEU A 88 13.48 2.93 39.05
CA LEU A 88 12.52 3.72 39.83
C LEU A 88 12.04 2.95 41.08
N LYS A 89 11.71 3.69 42.14
CA LYS A 89 11.12 3.10 43.36
C LYS A 89 9.66 2.72 43.16
N ASP A 90 8.91 3.54 42.41
CA ASP A 90 7.52 3.31 42.06
C ASP A 90 7.31 3.53 40.55
N ALA A 91 7.57 2.47 39.78
CA ALA A 91 7.43 2.48 38.32
C ALA A 91 6.00 2.82 37.85
N GLY A 92 4.96 2.44 38.61
CA GLY A 92 3.56 2.71 38.25
C GLY A 92 3.19 4.19 38.32
N SER A 93 3.98 5.00 39.03
CA SER A 93 3.82 6.45 39.13
C SER A 93 4.70 7.25 38.18
N ALA A 94 5.44 6.59 37.30
CA ALA A 94 6.44 7.22 36.45
C ALA A 94 5.79 8.15 35.40
N GLU A 95 6.17 9.42 35.42
CA GLU A 95 5.82 10.41 34.41
C GLU A 95 7.05 10.70 33.54
N TYR A 96 6.88 10.66 32.22
CA TYR A 96 7.93 10.91 31.26
C TYR A 96 7.66 12.21 30.50
N ARG A 97 8.70 12.99 30.24
CA ARG A 97 8.61 14.20 29.39
C ARG A 97 9.88 14.39 28.57
N ASN A 98 9.80 15.28 27.57
CA ASN A 98 10.91 15.63 26.69
C ASN A 98 11.59 14.41 26.03
N LEU A 99 10.79 13.37 25.75
CA LEU A 99 11.24 12.13 25.11
C LEU A 99 11.66 12.41 23.66
N ARG A 100 12.88 12.03 23.31
CA ARG A 100 13.43 12.15 21.96
C ARG A 100 14.19 10.89 21.61
N VAL A 101 13.99 10.40 20.39
CA VAL A 101 14.72 9.26 19.85
C VAL A 101 15.71 9.78 18.80
N TYR A 102 16.98 9.44 18.99
CA TYR A 102 18.09 9.81 18.13
C TYR A 102 18.66 8.55 17.46
N SER A 103 18.95 8.63 16.17
CA SER A 103 19.79 7.64 15.51
C SER A 103 21.27 7.98 15.71
N MET A 104 22.09 6.98 16.02
CA MET A 104 23.54 7.11 16.04
C MET A 104 24.18 6.39 14.86
N ASN A 105 25.45 6.75 14.63
CA ASN A 105 26.35 6.00 13.77
C ASN A 105 26.24 4.48 14.06
N ALA A 106 26.14 3.68 13.00
CA ALA A 106 25.87 2.24 13.01
C ALA A 106 24.41 1.81 13.33
N GLY A 107 23.43 2.72 13.19
CA GLY A 107 21.99 2.37 13.23
C GLY A 107 21.47 2.06 14.64
N ARG A 108 22.19 2.45 15.69
CA ARG A 108 21.74 2.30 17.08
C ARG A 108 20.83 3.46 17.44
N LEU A 109 19.68 3.16 18.01
CA LEU A 109 18.76 4.16 18.53
C LEU A 109 19.05 4.46 20.00
N VAL A 110 19.03 5.74 20.33
CA VAL A 110 19.18 6.26 21.69
C VAL A 110 17.97 7.10 22.04
N VAL A 111 17.44 6.87 23.23
CA VAL A 111 16.27 7.58 23.75
C VAL A 111 16.75 8.48 24.87
N CYS A 112 16.57 9.78 24.72
CA CYS A 112 16.85 10.74 25.79
C CYS A 112 15.52 11.30 26.30
N GLY A 113 15.45 11.56 27.60
CA GLY A 113 14.29 12.22 28.17
C GLY A 113 14.45 12.47 29.65
N GLU A 114 13.34 12.86 30.27
CA GLU A 114 13.26 13.04 31.71
C GLU A 114 12.15 12.18 32.28
N VAL A 115 12.38 11.64 33.47
CA VAL A 115 11.43 10.81 34.21
C VAL A 115 11.26 11.35 35.63
N ASN A 116 10.05 11.30 36.16
CA ASN A 116 9.74 11.61 37.55
C ASN A 116 8.91 10.47 38.13
N SER A 117 9.23 9.99 39.33
CA SER A 117 8.48 8.94 40.01
C SER A 117 8.39 9.21 41.50
N ARG A 118 7.43 8.58 42.17
CA ARG A 118 7.32 8.65 43.63
C ARG A 118 8.50 7.93 44.27
N ASN A 119 9.05 8.54 45.30
CA ASN A 119 10.03 7.91 46.18
C ASN A 119 9.34 7.02 47.24
N SER A 120 10.11 6.38 48.11
CA SER A 120 9.59 5.54 49.20
C SER A 120 8.69 6.27 50.20
N PHE A 121 8.65 7.61 50.17
CA PHE A 121 7.79 8.44 50.99
C PHE A 121 6.50 8.88 50.26
N GLY A 122 6.27 8.39 49.03
CA GLY A 122 5.07 8.67 48.23
C GLY A 122 5.06 10.02 47.49
N ALA A 123 6.15 10.80 47.59
CA ALA A 123 6.27 12.11 46.97
C ALA A 123 7.12 12.06 45.69
N MET A 124 6.80 12.92 44.73
CA MET A 124 7.61 13.15 43.54
C MET A 124 8.73 14.14 43.86
N ALA A 125 9.97 13.76 43.59
CA ALA A 125 11.14 14.58 43.90
C ALA A 125 11.55 15.53 42.76
N GLY A 126 10.96 15.37 41.58
CA GLY A 126 11.27 16.15 40.39
C GLY A 126 11.73 15.26 39.24
N TYR A 127 11.79 15.87 38.06
CA TYR A 127 12.20 15.20 36.83
C TYR A 127 13.72 15.06 36.80
N VAL A 128 14.18 13.84 36.52
CA VAL A 128 15.60 13.48 36.37
C VAL A 128 15.86 13.00 34.95
N ARG A 129 17.05 13.28 34.42
CA ARG A 129 17.41 12.89 33.06
C ARG A 129 17.72 11.39 32.98
N PHE A 130 17.41 10.79 31.84
CA PHE A 130 17.81 9.43 31.54
C PHE A 130 18.23 9.27 30.07
N ILE A 131 19.05 8.25 29.82
CA ILE A 131 19.52 7.83 28.51
C ILE A 131 19.23 6.34 28.35
N GLY A 132 18.34 5.99 27.43
CA GLY A 132 18.05 4.62 27.02
C GLY A 132 18.77 4.25 25.73
N VAL A 133 19.20 3.00 25.61
CA VAL A 133 19.85 2.45 24.43
C VAL A 133 19.05 1.24 23.94
N ASN A 134 18.93 1.10 22.61
CA ASN A 134 18.10 0.14 21.86
C ASN A 134 18.01 -1.32 22.40
N ALA A 135 18.97 -1.77 23.24
CA ALA A 135 19.04 -3.11 23.81
C ALA A 135 18.35 -3.28 25.18
N GLY A 136 17.55 -2.31 25.64
CA GLY A 136 16.89 -2.37 26.95
C GLY A 136 17.82 -2.01 28.11
N GLU A 137 18.88 -1.26 27.83
CA GLU A 137 19.72 -0.64 28.86
C GLU A 137 19.30 0.81 29.03
N ALA A 138 19.19 1.25 30.28
CA ALA A 138 18.99 2.66 30.61
C ALA A 138 19.98 3.11 31.67
N VAL A 139 20.31 4.38 31.61
CA VAL A 139 21.10 5.07 32.62
C VAL A 139 20.27 6.26 33.10
N VAL A 140 20.00 6.31 34.40
CA VAL A 140 19.34 7.44 35.04
C VAL A 140 20.39 8.30 35.74
N GLU A 141 20.25 9.62 35.66
CA GLU A 141 21.20 10.58 36.24
C GLU A 141 21.46 10.33 37.74
N THR A 142 20.45 9.86 38.48
CA THR A 142 20.54 9.60 39.92
C THR A 142 21.39 8.40 40.30
N ASP A 143 21.62 7.48 39.38
CA ASP A 143 22.33 6.23 39.64
C ASP A 143 23.83 6.37 39.39
N MET A 144 24.24 7.47 38.74
CA MET A 144 25.64 7.79 38.53
C MET A 144 26.19 8.57 39.72
N VAL A 145 27.31 8.09 40.26
CA VAL A 145 28.04 8.72 41.38
C VAL A 145 28.58 10.10 40.98
N ASP A 146 28.90 10.29 39.69
CA ASP A 146 29.44 11.53 39.15
C ASP A 146 28.56 12.11 38.04
N ARG A 147 28.00 13.29 38.33
CA ARG A 147 27.17 14.04 37.38
C ARG A 147 27.93 14.50 36.15
N THR A 148 29.23 14.79 36.27
CA THR A 148 30.03 15.27 35.13
C THR A 148 30.21 14.18 34.08
N SER A 149 30.35 12.92 34.53
CA SER A 149 30.31 11.75 33.66
C SER A 149 28.96 11.60 32.95
N PHE A 150 27.85 11.83 33.63
CA PHE A 150 26.52 11.80 33.01
C PHE A 150 26.35 12.91 31.97
N ASP A 151 26.79 14.14 32.26
CA ASP A 151 26.71 15.26 31.31
C ASP A 151 27.55 14.99 30.04
N GLY A 152 28.72 14.37 30.20
CA GLY A 152 29.55 13.91 29.08
C GLY A 152 28.87 12.85 28.23
N LEU A 153 28.19 11.89 28.86
CA LEU A 153 27.38 10.89 28.15
C LEU A 153 26.18 11.53 27.46
N TRP A 154 25.47 12.44 28.13
CA TRP A 154 24.34 13.17 27.57
C TRP A 154 24.72 13.92 26.29
N ALA A 155 25.86 14.62 26.30
CA ALA A 155 26.38 15.32 25.12
C ALA A 155 26.86 14.36 24.03
N THR A 156 27.68 13.37 24.39
CA THR A 156 28.23 12.39 23.42
C THR A 156 27.13 11.55 22.77
N ARG A 157 26.03 11.34 23.48
CA ARG A 157 24.87 10.59 23.00
C ARG A 157 23.86 11.46 22.22
N GLY A 158 24.19 12.72 21.92
CA GLY A 158 23.37 13.60 21.10
C GLY A 158 22.13 14.18 21.79
N CYS A 159 22.01 14.01 23.11
CA CYS A 159 20.85 14.47 23.87
C CYS A 159 20.82 16.01 24.09
N THR A 160 21.80 16.75 23.57
CA THR A 160 21.91 18.22 23.68
C THR A 160 21.23 19.00 22.55
N GLY A 161 20.85 18.36 21.42
CA GLY A 161 20.28 19.00 20.22
C GLY A 161 21.34 19.70 19.36
N SER A 162 21.36 19.60 18.02
CA SER A 162 20.31 19.91 17.03
C SER A 162 20.18 18.84 15.94
N THR A 163 18.95 18.61 15.45
CA THR A 163 18.57 18.12 14.09
C THR A 163 19.55 17.20 13.35
N GLY A 164 20.06 16.16 14.00
CA GLY A 164 20.84 15.11 13.33
C GLY A 164 19.95 14.01 12.77
N ASP A 165 19.20 13.35 13.64
CA ASP A 165 18.42 12.16 13.29
C ASP A 165 17.27 11.94 14.29
N LEU A 166 16.37 12.92 14.41
CA LEU A 166 15.16 12.73 15.22
C LEU A 166 14.25 11.73 14.49
N VAL A 167 14.15 10.51 15.03
CA VAL A 167 13.12 9.58 14.60
C VAL A 167 11.89 9.91 15.42
N MET A 168 10.89 10.54 14.81
CA MET A 168 9.64 10.86 15.48
C MET A 168 8.98 9.53 15.92
N ALA A 169 8.94 9.30 17.22
CA ALA A 169 8.11 8.25 17.79
C ALA A 169 6.71 8.87 17.97
N GLU A 170 5.82 8.57 17.02
CA GLU A 170 4.38 8.87 17.08
C GLU A 170 3.68 8.00 18.12
#